data_AF-N6VQV3-F1
#
_entry.id   AF-N6VQV3-F1
#
_cell.length_a   1.000
_cell.length_b   1.000
_cell.length_c   1.000
_cell.angle_alpha   90.00
_cell.angle_beta   90.00
_cell.angle_gamma   90.00
#
_symmetry.space_group_name_H-M   'P 1'
#
loop_
_entity.id
_entity.type
_entity.pdbx_description
1 polymer ?
#
loop_
_entity_poly.entity_id
_entity_poly.type
_entity_poly.pdbx_seq_one_letter_code
_entity_poly.pdbx_strand_id
1 'polypeptide(L)' 'MEELLYDVLPYISNMEFIKNLIKEAKDINELEKKVKEMLEKEDNITKKTDLKILLEKIEIYKQQG' A
#
# COMPACT_ATOMS: atom_id res chain seq x y z
N MET A 1 0.09 -10.75 -4.80
CA MET A 1 0.27 -9.28 -4.85
C MET A 1 -0.62 -8.60 -5.89
N GLU A 2 -0.89 -9.20 -7.06
CA GLU A 2 -1.84 -8.61 -8.02
C GLU A 2 -3.26 -8.46 -7.46
N GLU A 3 -3.74 -9.40 -6.64
CA GLU A 3 -5.06 -9.31 -5.99
C GLU A 3 -5.16 -8.11 -5.03
N LEU A 4 -4.11 -7.84 -4.26
CA LEU A 4 -4.02 -6.66 -3.40
C LEU A 4 -4.14 -5.36 -4.21
N LEU A 5 -3.57 -5.34 -5.41
CA LEU A 5 -3.69 -4.21 -6.33
C LEU A 5 -5.15 -3.97 -6.73
N TYR A 6 -5.88 -5.02 -7.14
CA TYR A 6 -7.30 -4.90 -7.49
C TYR A 6 -8.16 -4.45 -6.32
N ASP A 7 -7.82 -4.89 -5.11
CA ASP A 7 -8.57 -4.53 -3.90
C ASP A 7 -8.29 -3.09 -3.43
N VAL A 8 -7.07 -2.57 -3.65
CA VAL A 8 -6.67 -1.21 -3.21
C VAL A 8 -7.06 -0.14 -4.24
N LEU A 9 -6.94 -0.42 -5.55
CA LEU A 9 -7.12 0.57 -6.62
C LEU A 9 -8.42 1.39 -6.55
N PRO A 10 -9.59 0.83 -6.21
CA PRO A 10 -10.85 1.59 -6.14
C PRO A 10 -10.88 2.66 -5.03
N TYR A 11 -9.99 2.55 -4.04
CA TYR A 11 -10.02 3.39 -2.83
C TYR A 11 -8.94 4.47 -2.82
N ILE A 12 -8.02 4.45 -3.78
CA ILE A 12 -6.85 5.33 -3.78
C ILE A 12 -6.93 6.41 -4.86
N SER A 13 -6.38 7.58 -4.55
CA SER A 13 -6.31 8.70 -5.51
C SER A 13 -5.07 8.60 -6.41
N ASN A 14 -3.92 8.16 -5.87
CA ASN A 14 -2.66 8.07 -6.59
C ASN A 14 -2.35 6.63 -7.04
N MET A 15 -3.06 6.18 -8.07
CA MET A 15 -2.94 4.80 -8.59
C MET A 15 -1.51 4.44 -9.04
N GLU A 16 -0.82 5.32 -9.77
CA GLU A 16 0.56 5.03 -10.22
C GLU A 16 1.54 4.92 -9.07
N PHE A 17 1.39 5.78 -8.05
CA PHE A 17 2.22 5.76 -6.86
C PHE A 17 2.12 4.42 -6.14
N ILE A 18 0.90 3.97 -5.85
CA ILE A 18 0.66 2.70 -5.17
C ILE A 18 1.07 1.50 -6.03
N LYS A 19 0.80 1.54 -7.34
CA LYS A 19 1.27 0.50 -8.28
C LYS A 19 2.78 0.34 -8.25
N ASN A 20 3.52 1.44 -8.28
CA ASN A 20 4.98 1.39 -8.24
C ASN A 20 5.46 0.83 -6.90
N LEU A 21 4.88 1.28 -5.79
CA LEU A 21 5.23 0.80 -4.45
C LEU A 21 5.07 -0.73 -4.31
N ILE A 22 3.96 -1.27 -4.84
CA ILE A 22 3.66 -2.71 -4.82
C ILE A 22 4.63 -3.47 -5.73
N LYS A 23 4.94 -2.95 -6.92
CA LYS A 23 5.90 -3.58 -7.86
C LYS A 23 7.33 -3.60 -7.34
N GLU A 24 7.71 -2.59 -6.56
CA GLU A 24 9.05 -2.49 -5.96
C GLU A 24 9.23 -3.40 -4.74
N ALA A 25 8.16 -3.98 -4.21
CA ALA A 25 8.21 -4.89 -3.08
C ALA A 25 8.33 -6.35 -3.56
N LYS A 26 9.25 -7.10 -2.95
CA LYS A 26 9.43 -8.54 -3.25
C LYS A 26 8.32 -9.42 -2.69
N ASP A 27 7.81 -9.06 -1.53
CA ASP A 27 6.77 -9.78 -0.82
C ASP A 27 5.93 -8.83 0.05
N ILE A 28 4.87 -9.38 0.65
CA ILE A 28 3.90 -8.60 1.42
C ILE A 28 4.50 -7.95 2.69
N ASN A 29 5.49 -8.58 3.31
CA ASN A 29 6.15 -8.04 4.50
C ASN A 29 7.11 -6.91 4.12
N GLU A 30 7.82 -7.05 2.99
CA GLU A 30 8.64 -5.96 2.45
C GLU A 30 7.78 -4.75 2.07
N LEU A 31 6.61 -4.98 1.45
CA LEU A 31 5.65 -3.92 1.13
C LEU A 31 5.14 -3.22 2.40
N GLU A 32 4.72 -3.98 3.40
CA GLU A 32 4.25 -3.44 4.68
C GLU A 32 5.30 -2.52 5.33
N LYS A 33 6.56 -2.99 5.37
CA LYS A 33 7.67 -2.22 5.91
C LYS A 33 7.87 -0.91 5.14
N LYS A 34 7.92 -0.96 3.80
CA LYS A 34 8.06 0.24 2.96
C LYS A 34 6.93 1.24 3.19
N VAL A 35 5.68 0.75 3.26
CA VAL A 35 4.51 1.61 3.50
C VAL A 35 4.61 2.31 4.86
N LYS A 36 5.00 1.58 5.92
CA LYS A 36 5.21 2.16 7.26
C LYS A 36 6.31 3.23 7.26
N GLU A 37 7.47 2.93 6.67
CA GLU A 37 8.58 3.88 6.56
C GLU A 37 8.21 5.15 5.76
N MET A 38 7.36 5.02 4.74
CA MET A 38 6.87 6.17 3.97
C MET A 38 5.84 6.98 4.75
N LEU A 39 4.93 6.35 5.49
CA LEU A 39 3.92 7.03 6.31
C LEU A 39 4.52 7.96 7.36
N GLU A 40 5.69 7.60 7.90
CA GLU A 40 6.43 8.42 8.86
C GLU A 40 7.00 9.70 8.24
N LYS A 41 7.32 9.67 6.94
CA LYS A 41 8.00 10.77 6.23
C LYS A 41 7.10 11.56 5.28
N GLU A 42 5.92 11.04 4.96
CA GLU A 42 5.00 11.66 4.01
C GLU A 42 4.16 12.76 4.67
N ASP A 43 4.32 13.98 4.15
CA ASP A 43 3.59 15.18 4.54
C ASP A 43 2.37 15.46 3.64
N ASN A 44 2.33 14.88 2.44
CA ASN A 44 1.17 15.03 1.55
C ASN A 44 -0.02 14.22 2.08
N ILE A 45 -1.09 14.92 2.48
CA ILE A 45 -2.29 14.33 3.08
C ILE A 45 -2.93 13.27 2.17
N THR A 46 -3.00 13.52 0.86
CA THR A 46 -3.58 12.58 -0.10
C THR A 46 -2.76 11.30 -0.19
N LYS A 47 -1.44 11.41 -0.38
CA LYS A 47 -0.54 10.25 -0.41
C LYS A 47 -0.54 9.49 0.92
N LYS A 48 -0.56 10.21 2.04
CA LYS A 48 -0.64 9.62 3.37
C LYS A 48 -1.92 8.82 3.56
N THR A 49 -3.04 9.30 3.02
CA THR A 49 -4.32 8.58 3.04
C THR A 49 -4.25 7.32 2.18
N ASP A 50 -3.73 7.43 0.95
CA ASP A 50 -3.56 6.27 0.05
C ASP A 50 -2.64 5.20 0.68
N LEU A 51 -1.55 5.62 1.34
CA LEU A 51 -0.64 4.72 2.07
C LEU A 51 -1.32 4.02 3.26
N LYS A 52 -2.19 4.73 4.01
CA LYS A 52 -2.96 4.13 5.12
C LYS A 52 -3.95 3.08 4.61
N ILE A 53 -4.65 3.37 3.52
CA ILE A 53 -5.57 2.42 2.87
C ILE A 53 -4.80 1.18 2.43
N LEU A 54 -3.66 1.37 1.76
CA LEU A 54 -2.81 0.26 1.36
C LEU A 54 -2.36 -0.57 2.58
N LEU A 55 -1.95 0.07 3.68
CA LEU A 55 -1.54 -0.63 4.90
C LEU A 55 -2.66 -1.50 5.47
N GLU A 56 -3.87 -0.96 5.57
CA GLU A 56 -5.04 -1.71 6.05
C GLU A 56 -5.32 -2.94 5.17
N LYS A 57 -5.27 -2.78 3.84
CA LYS A 57 -5.47 -3.90 2.91
C LYS A 57 -4.36 -4.96 3.00
N ILE A 58 -3.12 -4.55 3.26
CA ILE A 58 -2.01 -5.47 3.50
C ILE A 58 -2.29 -6.32 4.75
N GLU A 59 -2.73 -5.72 5.85
CA GLU A 59 -3.06 -6.44 7.08
C GLU A 59 -4.21 -7.43 6.87
N ILE A 60 -5.25 -7.03 6.15
CA ILE A 60 -6.37 -7.90 5.76
C ILE A 60 -5.89 -9.08 4.90
N TYR A 61 -5.04 -8.83 3.91
CA TYR A 61 -4.49 -9.86 3.03
C TYR A 61 -3.67 -10.89 3.81
N LYS A 62 -2.88 -10.43 4.80
CA LYS A 62 -2.08 -11.30 5.68
C LYS A 62 -2.92 -12.16 6.64
N GLN A 63 -4.16 -11.75 6.95
CA GLN A 63 -5.06 -12.55 7.81
C GLN A 63 -5.82 -13.63 7.04
N GLN A 64 -5.81 -13.58 5.69
CA GLN A 64 -6.51 -14.52 4.83
C GLN A 64 -5.63 -15.72 4.37
N GLY A 65 -4.35 -15.72 4.71
CA GLY A 65 -3.39 -16.80 4.42
C GLY A 65 -2.65 -17.27 5.65
#